data_AF-A0AA43TZ45-F1
#
_entry.id   AF-A0AA43TZ45-F1
#
_cell.length_a   1.000
_cell.length_b   1.000
_cell.length_c   1.000
_cell.angle_alpha   90.00
_cell.angle_beta   90.00
_cell.angle_gamma   90.00
#
_symmetry.space_group_name_H-M   'P 1'
#
loop_
_entity.id
_entity.type
_entity.pdbx_description
1 polymer ?
#
loop_
_entity_poly.entity_id
_entity_poly.type
_entity_poly.pdbx_seq_one_letter_code
_entity_poly.pdbx_strand_id
1 'polypeptide(L)'
;MGQEQSSLIDEDVQPRSLCDRTLESIAKYIKDGRAKKIVVMVGAGISTSAGIPDFRSPDTGLYANLARLELPYAEAVFDISYFRSNPLPFYTLARELYPGSYKPTISHSFIRLLSRKGLLLKLFTQNIDCLDRVAGVPAEDIVEAHGSFSSQHCIDCGKHFPDEEMAMAVSGGRVPHCKVVTCGGLVKPDIVFFGESLPASFHENTSLPAAADLCLVIGTSLSVQPFASLPSLCAEGVPRLLINLERVGGLGSRPDDVVLLGPCDTGVRKLAKALGWDEELESLWKETRAVEVDRLETPPELVITGDHTLESQINQLADDVEGTLKISQRNADQLRQYLEEDEFNGSLGQSKKINPPEVSSASLSNGPVPSKDSVNEGPSSRSTATLQRDLPGGVKPHPTKQDAGESCLEVSTASI
;
A
#
# COMPACT_ATOMS: atom_id res chain seq x y z
N MET A 1 -18.47 5.03 4.82
CA MET A 1 -17.70 5.10 6.08
C MET A 1 -16.92 6.40 6.09
N GLY A 2 -16.90 7.09 7.24
CA GLY A 2 -16.69 8.54 7.35
C GLY A 2 -15.39 9.08 6.74
N GLN A 3 -15.52 9.99 5.78
CA GLN A 3 -14.53 11.02 5.56
C GLN A 3 -14.64 11.99 6.74
N GLU A 4 -13.91 11.72 7.82
CA GLU A 4 -13.64 12.78 8.79
C GLU A 4 -12.86 13.86 8.04
N GLN A 5 -13.53 14.97 7.73
CA GLN A 5 -12.86 16.18 7.29
C GLN A 5 -11.95 16.60 8.44
N SER A 6 -10.67 16.22 8.36
CA SER A 6 -9.63 16.78 9.23
C SER A 6 -9.67 18.29 9.04
N SER A 7 -10.20 19.01 10.03
CA SER A 7 -10.16 20.46 10.05
C SER A 7 -8.70 20.87 9.96
N LEU A 8 -8.36 21.65 8.93
CA LEU A 8 -7.03 22.22 8.80
C LEU A 8 -6.71 22.97 10.09
N ILE A 9 -5.45 22.85 10.52
CA ILE A 9 -5.01 23.68 11.62
C ILE A 9 -5.04 25.14 11.16
N ASP A 10 -5.54 26.00 12.04
CA ASP A 10 -5.52 27.44 11.80
C ASP A 10 -4.07 27.90 11.61
N GLU A 11 -3.84 28.75 10.61
CA GLU A 11 -2.51 29.25 10.26
C GLU A 11 -1.86 29.98 11.45
N ASP A 12 -2.68 30.58 12.32
CA ASP A 12 -2.24 31.31 13.52
C ASP A 12 -1.69 30.39 14.62
N VAL A 13 -2.03 29.10 14.62
CA VAL A 13 -1.47 28.15 15.60
C VAL A 13 0.01 28.00 15.30
N GLN A 14 0.88 28.21 16.29
CA GLN A 14 2.31 28.07 16.11
C GLN A 14 2.75 26.58 16.17
N PRO A 15 3.74 26.16 15.36
CA PRO A 15 4.36 24.85 15.51
C PRO A 15 4.98 24.69 16.90
N ARG A 16 5.06 23.47 17.43
CA ARG A 16 5.61 23.22 18.77
C ARG A 16 7.10 22.90 18.74
N SER A 17 7.54 22.21 17.69
CA SER A 17 8.89 21.69 17.53
C SER A 17 9.63 22.31 16.35
N LEU A 18 8.92 22.74 15.32
CA LEU A 18 9.47 23.47 14.18
C LEU A 18 9.49 24.98 14.47
N CYS A 19 10.34 25.72 13.75
CA CYS A 19 10.25 27.19 13.77
C CYS A 19 9.09 27.69 12.93
N ASP A 20 8.87 27.10 11.75
CA ASP A 20 7.74 27.39 10.86
C ASP A 20 7.25 26.10 10.16
N ARG A 21 6.09 26.16 9.50
CA ARG A 21 5.57 25.05 8.67
C ARG A 21 6.19 25.01 7.28
N THR A 22 7.51 25.04 7.21
CA THR A 22 8.27 25.12 5.96
C THR A 22 9.20 23.93 5.79
N LEU A 23 9.56 23.66 4.54
CA LEU A 23 10.51 22.60 4.21
C LEU A 23 11.89 22.88 4.81
N GLU A 24 12.27 24.15 4.85
CA GLU A 24 13.51 24.64 5.45
C GLU A 24 13.54 24.36 6.96
N SER A 25 12.40 24.44 7.64
CA SER A 25 12.28 24.10 9.06
C SER A 25 12.48 22.62 9.32
N ILE A 26 11.95 21.73 8.45
CA ILE A 26 12.23 20.29 8.49
C ILE A 26 13.71 20.01 8.24
N ALA A 27 14.31 20.64 7.23
CA ALA A 27 15.73 20.48 6.94
C ALA A 27 16.60 20.95 8.10
N LYS A 28 16.25 22.07 8.75
CA LYS A 28 16.90 22.54 9.98
C LYS A 28 16.73 21.53 11.12
N TYR A 29 15.52 20.99 11.33
CA TYR A 29 15.25 19.97 12.34
C TYR A 29 16.17 18.74 12.20
N ILE A 30 16.37 18.27 10.96
CA ILE A 30 17.30 17.18 10.64
C ILE A 30 18.77 17.61 10.92
N LYS A 31 19.19 18.78 10.42
CA LYS A 31 20.58 19.28 10.58
C LYS A 31 20.97 19.55 12.03
N ASP A 32 20.02 19.98 12.86
CA ASP A 32 20.20 20.18 14.30
C ASP A 32 20.30 18.83 15.06
N GLY A 33 20.21 17.69 14.37
CA GLY A 33 20.35 16.36 14.95
C GLY A 33 19.11 15.89 15.74
N ARG A 34 17.97 16.54 15.55
CA ARG A 34 16.72 16.21 16.24
C ARG A 34 15.97 15.06 15.60
N ALA A 35 16.15 14.84 14.30
CA ALA A 35 15.64 13.66 13.60
C ALA A 35 16.76 12.61 13.44
N LYS A 36 16.74 11.56 14.26
CA LYS A 36 17.67 10.41 14.14
C LYS A 36 16.97 9.14 13.71
N LYS A 37 15.65 9.07 13.94
CA LYS A 37 14.79 7.95 13.58
C LYS A 37 13.68 8.41 12.67
N ILE A 38 13.95 8.41 11.36
CA ILE A 38 13.01 8.85 10.34
C ILE A 38 12.21 7.65 9.85
N VAL A 39 10.89 7.69 10.01
CA VAL A 39 9.99 6.73 9.34
C VAL A 39 9.54 7.32 8.01
N VAL A 40 9.62 6.53 6.95
CA VAL A 40 9.18 6.94 5.61
C VAL A 40 8.02 6.05 5.19
N MET A 41 6.97 6.66 4.65
CA MET A 41 5.77 5.98 4.17
C MET A 41 5.51 6.39 2.72
N VAL A 42 5.53 5.43 1.81
CA VAL A 42 5.45 5.70 0.37
C VAL A 42 4.37 4.88 -0.32
N GLY A 43 3.90 5.40 -1.46
CA GLY A 43 3.02 4.70 -2.37
C GLY A 43 3.36 4.98 -3.83
N ALA A 44 2.44 4.64 -4.73
CA ALA A 44 2.74 4.56 -6.17
C ALA A 44 3.20 5.89 -6.78
N GLY A 45 2.87 7.03 -6.15
CA GLY A 45 3.29 8.36 -6.59
C GLY A 45 4.81 8.53 -6.69
N ILE A 46 5.61 7.81 -5.89
CA ILE A 46 7.08 7.88 -5.99
C ILE A 46 7.64 7.15 -7.23
N SER A 47 6.87 6.26 -7.84
CA SER A 47 7.26 5.44 -8.99
C SER A 47 6.71 5.96 -10.32
N THR A 48 5.83 6.95 -10.30
CA THR A 48 5.24 7.54 -11.52
C THR A 48 6.29 8.09 -12.50
N SER A 49 7.35 8.74 -12.00
CA SER A 49 8.45 9.24 -12.85
C SER A 49 9.37 8.15 -13.39
N ALA A 50 9.27 6.92 -12.88
CA ALA A 50 9.93 5.74 -13.47
C ALA A 50 9.17 5.20 -14.69
N GLY A 51 7.95 5.68 -14.97
CA GLY A 51 7.07 5.17 -16.01
C GLY A 51 6.14 4.05 -15.55
N ILE A 52 6.09 3.77 -14.24
CA ILE A 52 5.10 2.87 -13.65
C ILE A 52 3.83 3.70 -13.40
N PRO A 53 2.70 3.41 -14.06
CA PRO A 53 1.46 4.12 -13.78
C PRO A 53 1.06 3.87 -12.32
N ASP A 54 0.53 4.89 -11.65
CA ASP A 54 -0.11 4.65 -10.37
C ASP A 54 -1.42 3.87 -10.57
N PHE A 55 -2.12 3.53 -9.50
CA PHE A 55 -3.36 2.77 -9.63
C PHE A 55 -4.55 3.65 -10.08
N ARG A 56 -4.61 4.90 -9.62
CA ARG A 56 -5.86 5.68 -9.53
C ARG A 56 -5.90 6.97 -10.35
N SER A 57 -4.77 7.41 -10.93
CA SER A 57 -4.74 8.65 -11.70
C SER A 57 -5.68 8.54 -12.90
N PRO A 58 -6.49 9.58 -13.17
CA PRO A 58 -7.32 9.64 -14.36
C PRO A 58 -6.46 9.43 -15.62
N ASP A 59 -7.01 8.68 -16.60
CA ASP A 59 -6.46 8.40 -17.94
C ASP A 59 -5.13 7.65 -18.03
N THR A 60 -4.28 7.74 -17.00
CA THR A 60 -2.92 7.17 -16.99
C THR A 60 -2.75 6.06 -15.96
N GLY A 61 -3.62 6.00 -14.95
CA GLY A 61 -3.57 4.97 -13.92
C GLY A 61 -3.85 3.57 -14.48
N LEU A 62 -3.31 2.56 -13.80
CA LEU A 62 -3.46 1.16 -14.14
C LEU A 62 -4.92 0.80 -14.42
N TYR A 63 -5.83 1.22 -13.54
CA TYR A 63 -7.26 0.95 -13.65
C TYR A 63 -7.93 1.50 -14.91
N ALA A 64 -7.50 2.65 -15.42
CA ALA A 64 -8.01 3.19 -16.68
C ALA A 64 -7.63 2.28 -17.87
N ASN A 65 -6.45 1.66 -17.80
CA ASN A 65 -5.92 0.75 -18.83
C ASN A 65 -6.50 -0.69 -18.74
N LEU A 66 -7.20 -1.03 -17.66
CA LEU A 66 -7.83 -2.34 -17.48
C LEU A 66 -9.22 -2.46 -18.11
N ALA A 67 -9.77 -1.38 -18.70
CA ALA A 67 -11.09 -1.40 -19.34
C ALA A 67 -11.23 -2.51 -20.42
N ARG A 68 -10.11 -2.92 -21.03
CA ARG A 68 -10.03 -4.02 -22.01
C ARG A 68 -10.25 -5.43 -21.42
N LEU A 69 -10.16 -5.60 -20.10
CA LEU A 69 -10.22 -6.90 -19.43
C LEU A 69 -11.63 -7.27 -18.94
N GLU A 70 -12.65 -6.48 -19.29
CA GLU A 70 -14.07 -6.72 -18.96
C GLU A 70 -14.31 -7.02 -17.47
N LEU A 71 -13.57 -6.33 -16.60
CA LEU A 71 -13.67 -6.49 -15.15
C LEU A 71 -14.98 -5.88 -14.62
N PRO A 72 -15.59 -6.46 -13.56
CA PRO A 72 -16.79 -5.89 -12.94
C PRO A 72 -16.54 -4.51 -12.30
N TYR A 73 -15.31 -4.29 -11.83
CA TYR A 73 -14.74 -3.04 -11.35
C TYR A 73 -13.21 -3.14 -11.43
N ALA A 74 -12.50 -2.03 -11.47
CA ALA A 74 -11.07 -2.05 -11.80
C ALA A 74 -10.20 -2.75 -10.74
N GLU A 75 -10.56 -2.63 -9.47
CA GLU A 75 -9.89 -3.27 -8.34
C GLU A 75 -10.03 -4.80 -8.34
N ALA A 76 -10.97 -5.36 -9.11
CA ALA A 76 -11.25 -6.80 -9.12
C ALA A 76 -10.02 -7.65 -9.52
N VAL A 77 -9.12 -7.10 -10.34
CA VAL A 77 -7.88 -7.80 -10.74
C VAL A 77 -6.96 -8.10 -9.54
N PHE A 78 -7.09 -7.34 -8.45
CA PHE A 78 -6.37 -7.52 -7.19
C PHE A 78 -7.30 -7.96 -6.05
N ASP A 79 -8.46 -8.56 -6.34
CA ASP A 79 -9.38 -9.11 -5.33
C ASP A 79 -9.19 -10.64 -5.24
N ILE A 80 -8.97 -11.17 -4.03
CA ILE A 80 -8.66 -12.60 -3.86
C ILE A 80 -9.84 -13.51 -4.24
N SER A 81 -11.07 -13.04 -4.04
CA SER A 81 -12.28 -13.79 -4.40
C SER A 81 -12.47 -13.83 -5.91
N TYR A 82 -12.20 -12.70 -6.57
CA TYR A 82 -12.20 -12.63 -8.03
C TYR A 82 -11.07 -13.49 -8.61
N PHE A 83 -9.85 -13.43 -8.06
CA PHE A 83 -8.71 -14.23 -8.50
C PHE A 83 -8.98 -15.74 -8.42
N ARG A 84 -9.65 -16.21 -7.36
CA ARG A 84 -10.08 -17.61 -7.24
C ARG A 84 -11.05 -18.04 -8.33
N SER A 85 -11.89 -17.13 -8.80
CA SER A 85 -12.92 -17.39 -9.81
C SER A 85 -12.38 -17.24 -11.23
N ASN A 86 -11.54 -16.24 -11.46
CA ASN A 86 -10.95 -15.90 -12.75
C ASN A 86 -9.54 -15.27 -12.57
N PRO A 87 -8.47 -16.09 -12.53
CA PRO A 87 -7.10 -15.61 -12.33
C PRO A 87 -6.46 -15.03 -13.60
N LEU A 88 -7.05 -15.26 -14.78
CA LEU A 88 -6.45 -14.90 -16.07
C LEU A 88 -6.21 -13.38 -16.25
N PRO A 89 -7.11 -12.47 -15.83
CA PRO A 89 -6.87 -11.03 -15.94
C PRO A 89 -5.64 -10.57 -15.16
N PHE A 90 -5.42 -11.14 -13.96
CA PHE A 90 -4.21 -10.83 -13.19
C PHE A 90 -2.95 -11.28 -13.93
N TYR A 91 -2.91 -12.50 -14.46
CA TYR A 91 -1.74 -13.00 -15.18
C TYR A 91 -1.49 -12.29 -16.51
N THR A 92 -2.55 -11.82 -17.16
CA THR A 92 -2.45 -10.95 -18.35
C THR A 92 -1.76 -9.63 -18.00
N LEU A 93 -2.07 -9.08 -16.82
CA LEU A 93 -1.49 -7.85 -16.31
C LEU A 93 -0.09 -8.04 -15.71
N ALA A 94 0.15 -9.16 -15.01
CA ALA A 94 1.41 -9.45 -14.33
C ALA A 94 2.60 -9.45 -15.29
N ARG A 95 2.37 -9.80 -16.57
CA ARG A 95 3.38 -9.71 -17.63
C ARG A 95 3.87 -8.28 -17.86
N GLU A 96 2.99 -7.29 -17.72
CA GLU A 96 3.34 -5.86 -17.88
C GLU A 96 4.00 -5.29 -16.63
N LEU A 97 3.72 -5.87 -15.45
CA LEU A 97 4.20 -5.41 -14.15
C LEU A 97 5.46 -6.13 -13.66
N TYR A 98 5.92 -7.17 -14.35
CA TYR A 98 7.01 -8.02 -13.87
C TYR A 98 8.31 -7.21 -13.67
N PRO A 99 9.07 -7.44 -12.57
CA PRO A 99 10.27 -6.67 -12.27
C PRO A 99 11.34 -6.71 -13.38
N GLY A 100 12.10 -5.62 -13.52
CA GLY A 100 13.26 -5.52 -14.42
C GLY A 100 13.17 -4.46 -15.52
N SER A 101 11.99 -3.90 -15.76
CA SER A 101 11.78 -2.90 -16.81
C SER A 101 11.98 -1.44 -16.35
N TYR A 102 11.98 -1.21 -15.04
CA TYR A 102 11.91 0.12 -14.45
C TYR A 102 13.13 0.42 -13.58
N LYS A 103 13.48 1.71 -13.51
CA LYS A 103 14.63 2.18 -12.74
C LYS A 103 14.16 3.04 -11.56
N PRO A 104 14.86 3.01 -10.41
CA PRO A 104 14.52 3.85 -9.26
C PRO A 104 14.49 5.34 -9.59
N THR A 105 13.58 6.05 -8.93
CA THR A 105 13.42 7.51 -9.05
C THR A 105 14.31 8.25 -8.05
N ILE A 106 14.33 9.58 -8.13
CA ILE A 106 15.03 10.42 -7.15
C ILE A 106 14.50 10.16 -5.74
N SER A 107 13.19 9.97 -5.60
CA SER A 107 12.55 9.68 -4.33
C SER A 107 13.10 8.40 -3.69
N HIS A 108 13.28 7.33 -4.48
CA HIS A 108 13.89 6.08 -4.00
C HIS A 108 15.36 6.29 -3.58
N SER A 109 16.14 7.01 -4.39
CA SER A 109 17.54 7.32 -4.06
C SER A 109 17.68 8.18 -2.80
N PHE A 110 16.72 9.07 -2.52
CA PHE A 110 16.72 9.84 -1.28
C PHE A 110 16.47 8.96 -0.07
N ILE A 111 15.58 7.96 -0.17
CA ILE A 111 15.36 6.98 0.90
C ILE A 111 16.63 6.15 1.14
N ARG A 112 17.31 5.73 0.06
CA ARG A 112 18.63 5.11 0.15
C ARG A 112 19.64 6.02 0.84
N LEU A 113 19.62 7.31 0.55
CA LEU A 113 20.52 8.29 1.17
C LEU A 113 20.25 8.42 2.68
N LEU A 114 18.99 8.42 3.11
CA LEU A 114 18.63 8.41 4.54
C LEU A 114 19.18 7.16 5.23
N SER A 115 19.07 5.98 4.60
CA SER A 115 19.65 4.73 5.11
C SER A 115 21.19 4.83 5.20
N ARG A 116 21.87 5.30 4.15
CA ARG A 116 23.34 5.49 4.16
C ARG A 116 23.83 6.45 5.25
N LYS A 117 23.02 7.45 5.60
CA LYS A 117 23.33 8.41 6.66
C LYS A 117 22.93 7.91 8.07
N GLY A 118 22.37 6.72 8.19
CA GLY A 118 21.94 6.14 9.47
C GLY A 118 20.74 6.86 10.09
N LEU A 119 19.91 7.53 9.27
CA LEU A 119 18.74 8.29 9.72
C LEU A 119 17.42 7.55 9.51
N LEU A 120 17.39 6.58 8.59
CA LEU A 120 16.20 5.79 8.30
C LEU A 120 15.95 4.80 9.45
N LEU A 121 14.80 4.94 10.13
CA LEU A 121 14.31 3.94 11.09
C LEU A 121 13.63 2.79 10.36
N LYS A 122 12.70 3.13 9.45
CA LYS A 122 11.98 2.16 8.63
C LYS A 122 11.34 2.82 7.43
N LEU A 123 11.32 2.11 6.30
CA LEU A 123 10.54 2.42 5.12
C LEU A 123 9.32 1.50 5.09
N PHE A 124 8.12 2.08 5.10
CA PHE A 124 6.87 1.39 4.80
C PHE A 124 6.48 1.73 3.36
N THR A 125 6.41 0.73 2.49
CA THR A 125 6.05 0.92 1.08
C THR A 125 4.76 0.17 0.77
N GLN A 126 3.84 0.85 0.08
CA GLN A 126 2.64 0.22 -0.51
C GLN A 126 2.92 -0.36 -1.90
N ASN A 127 4.10 -0.08 -2.45
CA ASN A 127 4.47 -0.47 -3.80
C ASN A 127 4.93 -1.92 -3.83
N ILE A 128 4.67 -2.57 -4.95
CA ILE A 128 5.04 -3.96 -5.24
C ILE A 128 6.16 -4.05 -6.29
N ASP A 129 6.62 -2.90 -6.80
CA ASP A 129 7.57 -2.76 -7.91
C ASP A 129 9.03 -3.09 -7.56
N CYS A 130 9.32 -3.29 -6.27
CA CYS A 130 10.65 -3.59 -5.72
C CYS A 130 11.70 -2.49 -5.96
N LEU A 131 11.34 -1.29 -6.42
CA LEU A 131 12.31 -0.24 -6.75
C LEU A 131 13.07 0.27 -5.53
N ASP A 132 12.51 0.15 -4.32
CA ASP A 132 13.20 0.42 -3.06
C ASP A 132 14.43 -0.50 -2.86
N ARG A 133 14.28 -1.79 -3.19
CA ARG A 133 15.38 -2.78 -3.15
C ARG A 133 16.39 -2.51 -4.25
N VAL A 134 15.93 -2.19 -5.47
CA VAL A 134 16.80 -1.85 -6.60
C VAL A 134 17.60 -0.57 -6.32
N ALA A 135 17.03 0.39 -5.58
CA ALA A 135 17.77 1.56 -5.09
C ALA A 135 18.81 1.23 -4.01
N GLY A 136 18.85 -0.02 -3.53
CA GLY A 136 19.80 -0.53 -2.55
C GLY A 136 19.41 -0.23 -1.11
N VAL A 137 18.14 0.08 -0.82
CA VAL A 137 17.68 0.17 0.59
C VAL A 137 17.82 -1.24 1.22
N PRO A 138 18.46 -1.39 2.39
CA PRO A 138 18.64 -2.69 3.04
C PRO A 138 17.30 -3.38 3.30
N ALA A 139 17.25 -4.69 3.10
CA ALA A 139 15.99 -5.44 3.21
C ALA A 139 15.37 -5.33 4.61
N GLU A 140 16.21 -5.28 5.65
CA GLU A 140 15.81 -5.09 7.04
C GLU A 140 15.16 -3.73 7.31
N ASP A 141 15.42 -2.72 6.48
CA ASP A 141 14.84 -1.37 6.59
C ASP A 141 13.50 -1.25 5.86
N ILE A 142 13.10 -2.24 5.06
CA ILE A 142 11.90 -2.18 4.21
C ILE A 142 10.78 -3.04 4.80
N VAL A 143 9.59 -2.46 4.88
CA VAL A 143 8.32 -3.14 5.10
C VAL A 143 7.47 -2.99 3.83
N GLU A 144 7.44 -4.05 3.04
CA GLU A 144 6.58 -4.18 1.85
C GLU A 144 5.15 -4.50 2.29
N ALA A 145 4.38 -3.46 2.62
CA ALA A 145 3.08 -3.60 3.27
C ALA A 145 2.06 -4.35 2.40
N HIS A 146 2.17 -4.23 1.08
CA HIS A 146 1.34 -4.97 0.12
C HIS A 146 2.11 -6.11 -0.55
N GLY A 147 3.21 -6.55 0.06
CA GLY A 147 4.04 -7.61 -0.47
C GLY A 147 4.81 -7.21 -1.73
N SER A 148 5.28 -8.18 -2.50
CA SER A 148 6.10 -7.92 -3.70
C SER A 148 6.11 -9.10 -4.67
N PHE A 149 6.64 -8.89 -5.88
CA PHE A 149 6.89 -9.94 -6.87
C PHE A 149 8.14 -10.79 -6.56
N SER A 150 8.75 -10.65 -5.39
CA SER A 150 10.04 -11.30 -5.06
C SER A 150 9.93 -12.78 -4.73
N SER A 151 8.72 -13.27 -4.42
CA SER A 151 8.45 -14.67 -4.10
C SER A 151 6.98 -14.99 -4.41
N GLN A 152 6.63 -16.29 -4.40
CA GLN A 152 5.30 -16.76 -4.75
C GLN A 152 4.91 -18.02 -3.98
N HIS A 153 3.64 -18.09 -3.60
CA HIS A 153 3.09 -19.22 -2.85
C HIS A 153 1.72 -19.64 -3.39
N CYS A 154 1.39 -20.91 -3.13
CA CYS A 154 0.04 -21.40 -3.32
C CYS A 154 -0.92 -20.74 -2.33
N ILE A 155 -2.06 -20.24 -2.81
CA ILE A 155 -3.05 -19.53 -1.98
C ILE A 155 -3.83 -20.45 -1.03
N ASP A 156 -3.74 -21.78 -1.22
CA ASP A 156 -4.47 -22.76 -0.42
C ASP A 156 -3.57 -23.43 0.63
N CYS A 157 -2.39 -23.92 0.23
CA CYS A 157 -1.49 -24.64 1.14
C CYS A 157 -0.27 -23.83 1.59
N GLY A 158 -0.06 -22.61 1.08
CA GLY A 158 1.08 -21.77 1.42
C GLY A 158 2.43 -22.32 0.98
N LYS A 159 2.47 -23.34 0.10
CA LYS A 159 3.72 -23.90 -0.41
C LYS A 159 4.37 -22.96 -1.41
N HIS A 160 5.66 -22.69 -1.21
CA HIS A 160 6.49 -21.93 -2.14
C HIS A 160 6.47 -22.54 -3.54
N PHE A 161 6.33 -21.69 -4.56
CA PHE A 161 6.41 -22.07 -5.96
C PHE A 161 7.74 -21.58 -6.57
N PRO A 162 8.44 -22.35 -7.43
CA PRO A 162 9.76 -21.95 -7.91
C PRO A 162 9.77 -20.68 -8.80
N ASP A 163 10.79 -19.83 -8.65
CA ASP A 163 10.94 -18.53 -9.33
C ASP A 163 10.95 -18.65 -10.86
N GLU A 164 11.79 -19.54 -11.39
CA GLU A 164 11.93 -19.76 -12.84
C GLU A 164 10.60 -20.18 -13.47
N GLU A 165 9.82 -20.99 -12.76
CA GLU A 165 8.53 -21.46 -13.24
C GLU A 165 7.46 -20.38 -13.18
N MET A 166 7.50 -19.51 -12.17
CA MET A 166 6.63 -18.35 -12.10
C MET A 166 6.94 -17.40 -13.26
N ALA A 167 8.22 -17.13 -13.54
CA ALA A 167 8.65 -16.31 -14.66
C ALA A 167 8.17 -16.89 -16.01
N MET A 168 8.28 -18.21 -16.20
CA MET A 168 7.75 -18.91 -17.39
C MET A 168 6.21 -18.89 -17.48
N ALA A 169 5.51 -18.91 -16.33
CA ALA A 169 4.05 -18.83 -16.31
C ALA A 169 3.59 -17.41 -16.68
N VAL A 170 4.16 -16.39 -16.05
CA VAL A 170 3.84 -14.97 -16.30
C VAL A 170 4.18 -14.56 -17.73
N SER A 171 5.37 -14.90 -18.22
CA SER A 171 5.77 -14.57 -19.60
C SER A 171 4.88 -15.25 -20.64
N GLY A 172 4.46 -16.49 -20.38
CA GLY A 172 3.51 -17.23 -21.22
C GLY A 172 2.04 -16.89 -21.01
N GLY A 173 1.69 -15.98 -20.09
CA GLY A 173 0.29 -15.67 -19.75
C GLY A 173 -0.50 -16.85 -19.19
N ARG A 174 0.19 -17.83 -18.59
CA ARG A 174 -0.40 -19.06 -18.03
C ARG A 174 -0.65 -18.92 -16.54
N VAL A 175 -1.69 -19.60 -16.04
CA VAL A 175 -2.04 -19.63 -14.62
C VAL A 175 -1.28 -20.78 -13.93
N PRO A 176 -0.33 -20.49 -13.02
CA PRO A 176 0.41 -21.51 -12.30
C PRO A 176 -0.44 -22.16 -11.21
N HIS A 177 -0.24 -23.47 -11.04
CA HIS A 177 -0.93 -24.28 -10.04
C HIS A 177 0.08 -24.96 -9.12
N CYS A 178 -0.36 -25.27 -7.91
CA CYS A 178 0.46 -25.84 -6.86
C CYS A 178 1.02 -27.20 -7.29
N LYS A 179 2.33 -27.40 -7.08
CA LYS A 179 3.01 -28.66 -7.36
C LYS A 179 2.67 -29.79 -6.40
N VAL A 180 2.04 -29.47 -5.26
CA VAL A 180 1.57 -30.50 -4.33
C VAL A 180 0.36 -31.17 -4.97
N VAL A 181 0.52 -32.44 -5.37
CA VAL A 181 -0.48 -33.22 -6.11
C VAL A 181 -1.84 -33.26 -5.42
N THR A 182 -1.86 -33.29 -4.09
CA THR A 182 -3.10 -33.30 -3.29
C THR A 182 -3.75 -31.93 -3.14
N CYS A 183 -3.05 -30.85 -3.50
CA CYS A 183 -3.55 -29.48 -3.40
C CYS A 183 -4.04 -28.97 -4.75
N GLY A 184 -3.14 -28.90 -5.75
CA GLY A 184 -3.47 -28.37 -7.09
C GLY A 184 -4.00 -26.93 -7.11
N GLY A 185 -3.91 -26.19 -5.99
CA GLY A 185 -4.48 -24.85 -5.83
C GLY A 185 -3.77 -23.79 -6.68
N LEU A 186 -4.39 -22.62 -6.82
CA LEU A 186 -3.77 -21.51 -7.55
C LEU A 186 -2.51 -21.03 -6.83
N VAL A 187 -1.54 -20.58 -7.61
CA VAL A 187 -0.33 -19.91 -7.11
C VAL A 187 -0.43 -18.45 -7.52
N LYS A 188 0.10 -17.54 -6.70
CA LYS A 188 0.31 -16.13 -7.06
C LYS A 188 1.62 -15.60 -6.48
N PRO A 189 2.21 -14.53 -7.06
CA PRO A 189 3.22 -13.75 -6.37
C PRO A 189 2.71 -13.26 -5.02
N ASP A 190 3.62 -13.05 -4.08
CA ASP A 190 3.34 -12.64 -2.70
C ASP A 190 2.96 -11.16 -2.60
N ILE A 191 2.04 -10.74 -3.46
CA ILE A 191 1.35 -9.45 -3.43
C ILE A 191 0.05 -9.64 -2.67
N VAL A 192 -0.25 -8.70 -1.78
CA VAL A 192 -1.48 -8.68 -1.00
C VAL A 192 -2.64 -8.21 -1.87
N PHE A 193 -3.63 -9.08 -2.04
CA PHE A 193 -4.88 -8.75 -2.72
C PHE A 193 -5.90 -8.21 -1.71
N PHE A 194 -6.91 -7.47 -2.19
CA PHE A 194 -8.08 -7.14 -1.39
C PHE A 194 -8.73 -8.42 -0.86
N GLY A 195 -9.02 -8.43 0.44
CA GLY A 195 -9.52 -9.60 1.17
C GLY A 195 -8.42 -10.44 1.84
N GLU A 196 -7.13 -10.17 1.58
CA GLU A 196 -6.01 -10.83 2.27
C GLU A 196 -5.50 -10.03 3.47
N SER A 197 -4.86 -10.74 4.40
CA SER A 197 -4.12 -10.10 5.50
C SER A 197 -2.80 -9.53 4.99
N LEU A 198 -2.37 -8.41 5.56
CA LEU A 198 -1.03 -7.88 5.30
C LEU A 198 0.04 -8.83 5.87
N PRO A 199 1.30 -8.74 5.39
CA PRO A 199 2.37 -9.63 5.84
C PRO A 199 2.65 -9.46 7.33
N ALA A 200 3.14 -10.53 7.98
CA ALA A 200 3.51 -10.48 9.40
C ALA A 200 4.51 -9.33 9.70
N SER A 201 5.45 -9.10 8.79
CA SER A 201 6.42 -8.00 8.88
C SER A 201 5.75 -6.63 9.00
N PHE A 202 4.60 -6.40 8.37
CA PHE A 202 3.84 -5.16 8.56
C PHE A 202 3.38 -5.04 10.01
N HIS A 203 2.70 -6.06 10.53
CA HIS A 203 2.13 -6.08 11.88
C HIS A 203 3.21 -5.90 12.96
N GLU A 204 4.32 -6.63 12.83
CA GLU A 204 5.47 -6.56 13.74
C GLU A 204 6.09 -5.16 13.82
N ASN A 205 6.03 -4.39 12.72
CA ASN A 205 6.66 -3.07 12.63
C ASN A 205 5.68 -1.90 12.85
N THR A 206 4.36 -2.14 12.97
CA THR A 206 3.35 -1.07 13.12
C THR A 206 3.54 -0.17 14.35
N SER A 207 4.30 -0.60 15.36
CA SER A 207 4.61 0.20 16.55
C SER A 207 5.78 1.18 16.35
N LEU A 208 6.62 0.98 15.32
CA LEU A 208 7.81 1.80 15.07
C LEU A 208 7.51 3.30 14.81
N PRO A 209 6.42 3.70 14.13
CA PRO A 209 6.08 5.12 13.98
C PRO A 209 5.98 5.87 15.31
N ALA A 210 5.58 5.21 16.40
CA ALA A 210 5.51 5.84 17.73
C ALA A 210 6.89 6.20 18.31
N ALA A 211 7.95 5.54 17.84
CA ALA A 211 9.34 5.78 18.24
C ALA A 211 10.12 6.66 17.24
N ALA A 212 9.45 7.18 16.20
CA ALA A 212 10.06 8.03 15.20
C ALA A 212 10.17 9.48 15.67
N ASP A 213 11.24 10.16 15.25
CA ASP A 213 11.47 11.58 15.53
C ASP A 213 11.00 12.48 14.39
N LEU A 214 10.71 11.88 13.22
CA LEU A 214 10.21 12.55 12.02
C LEU A 214 9.50 11.51 11.14
N CYS A 215 8.35 11.88 10.59
CA CYS A 215 7.62 11.08 9.60
C CYS A 215 7.64 11.76 8.23
N LEU A 216 8.06 11.03 7.19
CA LEU A 216 7.97 11.46 5.80
C LEU A 216 6.89 10.64 5.10
N VAL A 217 5.90 11.30 4.52
CA VAL A 217 4.85 10.66 3.71
C VAL A 217 4.97 11.18 2.28
N ILE A 218 5.23 10.28 1.33
CA ILE A 218 5.59 10.67 -0.04
C ILE A 218 4.79 9.86 -1.06
N GLY A 219 4.07 10.54 -1.95
CA GLY A 219 3.46 9.89 -3.12
C GLY A 219 2.40 8.83 -2.81
N THR A 220 1.58 9.01 -1.79
CA THR A 220 0.48 8.09 -1.45
C THR A 220 -0.84 8.83 -1.28
N SER A 221 -1.95 8.15 -1.59
CA SER A 221 -3.31 8.65 -1.34
C SER A 221 -3.78 8.43 0.11
N LEU A 222 -3.09 7.59 0.89
CA LEU A 222 -3.51 7.14 2.23
C LEU A 222 -4.98 6.69 2.28
N SER A 223 -5.45 5.98 1.25
CA SER A 223 -6.84 5.52 1.13
C SER A 223 -7.06 4.07 1.58
N VAL A 224 -5.99 3.27 1.68
CA VAL A 224 -6.06 1.84 1.97
C VAL A 224 -5.63 1.57 3.40
N GLN A 225 -6.53 1.00 4.19
CA GLN A 225 -6.24 0.53 5.55
C GLN A 225 -5.60 -0.87 5.51
N PRO A 226 -4.77 -1.23 6.51
CA PRO A 226 -4.39 -0.46 7.70
C PRO A 226 -3.27 0.57 7.46
N PHE A 227 -2.65 0.60 6.27
CA PHE A 227 -1.50 1.47 5.98
C PHE A 227 -1.79 2.96 6.20
N ALA A 228 -2.98 3.41 5.80
CA ALA A 228 -3.42 4.80 5.95
C ALA A 228 -3.41 5.32 7.39
N SER A 229 -3.46 4.41 8.39
CA SER A 229 -3.39 4.77 9.80
C SER A 229 -1.96 5.01 10.32
N LEU A 230 -0.91 4.53 9.64
CA LEU A 230 0.46 4.62 10.16
C LEU A 230 0.92 6.05 10.51
N PRO A 231 0.62 7.10 9.71
CA PRO A 231 1.03 8.47 10.06
C PRO A 231 0.38 9.01 11.34
N SER A 232 -0.76 8.46 11.80
CA SER A 232 -1.40 8.88 13.04
C SER A 232 -0.77 8.24 14.28
N LEU A 233 -0.09 7.11 14.11
CA LEU A 233 0.64 6.41 15.17
C LEU A 233 1.92 7.12 15.60
N CYS A 234 2.39 8.11 14.83
CA CYS A 234 3.49 8.99 15.25
C CYS A 234 3.07 9.79 16.48
N ALA A 235 3.96 9.88 17.47
CA ALA A 235 3.70 10.59 18.73
C ALA A 235 3.32 12.06 18.49
N GLU A 236 2.58 12.66 19.43
CA GLU A 236 2.22 14.06 19.35
C GLU A 236 3.48 14.94 19.43
N GLY A 237 3.54 16.00 18.62
CA GLY A 237 4.70 16.88 18.52
C GLY A 237 5.83 16.37 17.62
N VAL A 238 5.76 15.13 17.12
CA VAL A 238 6.65 14.65 16.06
C VAL A 238 6.24 15.32 14.74
N PRO A 239 7.16 16.04 14.06
CA PRO A 239 6.88 16.62 12.75
C PRO A 239 6.50 15.56 11.71
N ARG A 240 5.59 15.91 10.81
CA ARG A 240 5.24 15.06 9.66
C ARG A 240 5.31 15.90 8.39
N LEU A 241 6.05 15.43 7.40
CA LEU A 241 6.17 16.07 6.10
C LEU A 241 5.41 15.26 5.06
N LEU A 242 4.44 15.89 4.38
CA LEU A 242 3.79 15.37 3.19
C LEU A 242 4.46 15.96 1.94
N ILE A 243 4.92 15.11 1.02
CA ILE A 243 5.29 15.49 -0.35
C ILE A 243 4.39 14.70 -1.30
N ASN A 244 3.40 15.37 -1.89
CA ASN A 244 2.41 14.70 -2.74
C ASN A 244 1.73 15.68 -3.68
N LEU A 245 1.07 15.20 -4.73
CA LEU A 245 0.28 16.09 -5.61
C LEU A 245 -0.92 16.70 -4.88
N GLU A 246 -1.54 15.93 -4.00
CA GLU A 246 -2.75 16.31 -3.28
C GLU A 246 -2.55 16.15 -1.77
N ARG A 247 -3.34 16.90 -1.00
CA ARG A 247 -3.41 16.69 0.44
C ARG A 247 -4.20 15.41 0.72
N VAL A 248 -3.67 14.57 1.61
CA VAL A 248 -4.20 13.23 1.87
C VAL A 248 -4.24 12.92 3.37
N GLY A 249 -5.19 12.05 3.74
CA GLY A 249 -5.42 11.66 5.14
C GLY A 249 -5.63 12.87 6.06
N GLY A 250 -5.10 12.78 7.27
CA GLY A 250 -5.11 13.87 8.25
C GLY A 250 -3.84 14.73 8.26
N LEU A 251 -3.09 14.82 7.16
CA LEU A 251 -1.84 15.57 7.11
C LEU A 251 -2.08 17.08 6.91
N GLY A 252 -1.47 17.86 7.80
CA GLY A 252 -1.70 19.29 8.00
C GLY A 252 -2.78 19.63 9.02
N SER A 253 -3.18 18.66 9.85
CA SER A 253 -4.05 18.88 11.00
C SER A 253 -3.26 19.10 12.30
N ARG A 254 -1.97 18.71 12.36
CA ARG A 254 -1.12 18.91 13.54
C ARG A 254 -0.29 20.20 13.43
N PRO A 255 0.11 20.82 14.56
CA PRO A 255 0.92 22.04 14.55
C PRO A 255 2.21 21.95 13.75
N ASP A 256 2.88 20.79 13.81
CA ASP A 256 4.19 20.53 13.18
C ASP A 256 4.10 19.79 11.84
N ASP A 257 2.90 19.70 11.26
CA ASP A 257 2.75 19.15 9.92
C ASP A 257 3.20 20.16 8.86
N VAL A 258 3.99 19.70 7.89
CA VAL A 258 4.40 20.46 6.72
C VAL A 258 3.84 19.76 5.48
N VAL A 259 3.17 20.51 4.62
CA VAL A 259 2.55 19.97 3.40
C VAL A 259 3.15 20.65 2.18
N LEU A 260 3.89 19.88 1.39
CA LEU A 260 4.49 20.31 0.13
C LEU A 260 3.74 19.68 -1.03
N LEU A 261 2.90 20.48 -1.70
CA LEU A 261 2.14 20.01 -2.85
C LEU A 261 2.95 20.13 -4.15
N GLY A 262 3.01 19.03 -4.91
CA GLY A 262 3.68 18.94 -6.19
C GLY A 262 4.32 17.57 -6.46
N PRO A 263 5.03 17.42 -7.59
CA PRO A 263 5.68 16.16 -7.94
C PRO A 263 6.70 15.71 -6.90
N CYS A 264 6.69 14.41 -6.55
CA CYS A 264 7.53 13.82 -5.50
C CYS A 264 9.02 14.15 -5.68
N ASP A 265 9.58 13.87 -6.86
CA ASP A 265 11.00 14.07 -7.14
C ASP A 265 11.41 15.55 -7.05
N THR A 266 10.52 16.47 -7.42
CA THR A 266 10.76 17.91 -7.27
C THR A 266 10.77 18.31 -5.80
N GLY A 267 9.83 17.81 -5.00
CA GLY A 267 9.77 18.07 -3.57
C GLY A 267 10.98 17.49 -2.83
N VAL A 268 11.37 16.26 -3.17
CA VAL A 268 12.57 15.59 -2.64
C VAL A 268 13.84 16.36 -2.97
N ARG A 269 14.00 16.86 -4.22
CA ARG A 269 15.14 17.74 -4.57
C ARG A 269 15.17 19.02 -3.76
N LYS A 270 14.02 19.65 -3.52
CA LYS A 270 13.95 20.85 -2.66
C LYS A 270 14.39 20.53 -1.23
N LEU A 271 13.98 19.38 -0.68
CA LEU A 271 14.38 18.94 0.65
C LEU A 271 15.89 18.67 0.70
N ALA A 272 16.41 17.91 -0.27
CA ALA A 272 17.84 17.63 -0.38
C ALA A 272 18.68 18.91 -0.49
N LYS A 273 18.24 19.88 -1.30
CA LYS A 273 18.88 21.19 -1.39
C LYS A 273 18.88 21.95 -0.06
N ALA A 274 17.76 21.95 0.67
CA ALA A 274 17.70 22.58 1.99
C ALA A 274 18.59 21.89 3.05
N LEU A 275 18.85 20.59 2.87
CA LEU A 275 19.79 19.79 3.66
C LEU A 275 21.25 19.96 3.22
N GLY A 276 21.50 20.49 2.02
CA GLY A 276 22.83 20.53 1.40
C GLY A 276 23.30 19.16 0.87
N TRP A 277 22.35 18.31 0.46
CA TRP A 277 22.59 16.95 -0.04
C TRP A 277 22.26 16.80 -1.53
N ASP A 278 22.07 17.90 -2.26
CA ASP A 278 21.64 17.89 -3.66
C ASP A 278 22.66 17.21 -4.58
N GLU A 279 23.95 17.53 -4.46
CA GLU A 279 25.00 16.88 -5.26
C GLU A 279 25.15 15.39 -4.93
N GLU A 280 25.10 15.03 -3.64
CA GLU A 280 25.19 13.65 -3.16
C GLU A 280 23.99 12.80 -3.63
N LEU A 281 22.78 13.38 -3.59
CA LEU A 281 21.57 12.74 -4.08
C LEU A 281 21.61 12.50 -5.59
N GLU A 282 22.04 13.50 -6.37
CA GLU A 282 22.14 13.36 -7.83
C GLU A 282 23.24 12.36 -8.22
N SER A 283 24.35 12.29 -7.49
CA SER A 283 25.38 11.25 -7.67
C SER A 283 24.81 9.87 -7.38
N LEU A 284 24.16 9.69 -6.23
CA LEU A 284 23.57 8.43 -5.82
C LEU A 284 22.47 7.98 -6.80
N TRP A 285 21.67 8.90 -7.33
CA TRP A 285 20.65 8.57 -8.32
C TRP A 285 21.23 8.13 -9.67
N LYS A 286 22.38 8.68 -10.08
CA LYS A 286 23.10 8.16 -11.25
C LYS A 286 23.60 6.74 -11.00
N GLU A 287 24.11 6.45 -9.80
CA GLU A 287 24.54 5.10 -9.42
C GLU A 287 23.38 4.11 -9.43
N THR A 288 22.25 4.43 -8.78
CA THR A 288 21.09 3.53 -8.70
C THR A 288 20.43 3.27 -10.06
N ARG A 289 20.51 4.22 -11.01
CA ARG A 289 20.05 4.03 -12.40
C ARG A 289 21.02 3.24 -13.28
N ALA A 290 22.29 3.18 -12.90
CA ALA A 290 23.33 2.46 -13.64
C ALA A 290 23.36 0.96 -13.31
N VAL A 291 22.69 0.54 -12.22
CA VAL A 291 22.48 -0.87 -11.93
C VAL A 291 21.69 -1.50 -13.09
N GLU A 292 22.36 -2.29 -13.91
CA GLU A 292 21.69 -3.23 -14.78
C GLU A 292 21.01 -4.25 -13.86
N VAL A 293 19.67 -4.30 -13.91
CA VAL A 293 18.96 -5.42 -13.34
C VAL A 293 19.39 -6.61 -14.17
N ASP A 294 20.16 -7.52 -13.57
CA ASP A 294 20.60 -8.75 -14.20
C ASP A 294 19.33 -9.40 -14.75
N ARG A 295 19.17 -9.35 -16.07
CA ARG A 295 18.03 -9.98 -16.72
C ARG A 295 18.20 -11.44 -16.35
N LEU A 296 17.24 -12.02 -15.63
CA LEU A 296 17.00 -13.46 -15.73
C LEU A 296 17.11 -13.76 -17.21
N GLU A 297 18.16 -14.51 -17.58
CA GLU A 297 18.59 -14.66 -18.95
C GLU A 297 17.35 -14.87 -19.79
N THR A 298 17.08 -13.96 -20.73
CA THR A 298 16.04 -14.19 -21.73
C THR A 298 16.27 -15.61 -22.23
N PRO A 299 15.27 -16.52 -22.13
CA PRO A 299 15.44 -17.86 -22.68
C PRO A 299 15.95 -17.68 -24.10
N PRO A 300 16.98 -18.43 -24.53
CA PRO A 300 17.52 -18.27 -25.86
C PRO A 300 16.35 -18.25 -26.84
N GLU A 301 16.29 -17.21 -27.66
CA GLU A 301 15.38 -17.15 -28.80
C GLU A 301 15.42 -18.54 -29.44
N LEU A 302 14.27 -19.22 -29.46
CA LEU A 302 14.14 -20.53 -30.09
C LEU A 302 14.62 -20.36 -31.52
N VAL A 303 15.87 -20.72 -31.77
CA VAL A 303 16.40 -20.90 -33.11
C VAL A 303 15.63 -22.09 -33.65
N ILE A 304 14.61 -21.79 -34.45
CA ILE A 304 13.84 -22.79 -35.18
C ILE A 304 14.80 -23.36 -36.24
N THR A 305 15.59 -24.36 -35.85
CA THR A 305 16.16 -25.30 -36.79
C THR A 305 15.04 -26.26 -37.19
N GLY A 306 14.84 -26.36 -38.50
CA GLY A 306 13.66 -26.97 -39.09
C GLY A 306 13.43 -28.44 -38.74
N ASP A 307 12.14 -28.77 -38.83
CA ASP A 307 11.54 -30.06 -39.16
C ASP A 307 11.13 -31.04 -38.06
N HIS A 308 10.95 -30.58 -36.81
CA HIS A 308 10.07 -31.23 -35.85
C HIS A 308 9.39 -30.18 -34.97
N THR A 309 8.06 -30.13 -34.95
CA THR A 309 7.17 -29.68 -33.81
C THR A 309 5.84 -29.03 -34.22
N LEU A 310 5.45 -28.93 -35.49
CA LEU A 310 4.10 -28.42 -35.81
C LEU A 310 3.00 -29.34 -35.25
N GLU A 311 3.17 -30.66 -35.38
CA GLU A 311 2.25 -31.65 -34.78
C GLU A 311 2.28 -31.61 -33.24
N SER A 312 3.45 -31.40 -32.64
CA SER A 312 3.56 -31.27 -31.18
C SER A 312 2.86 -30.01 -30.67
N GLN A 313 2.96 -28.90 -31.38
CA GLN A 313 2.30 -27.65 -31.01
C GLN A 313 0.79 -27.73 -31.22
N ILE A 314 0.32 -28.39 -32.29
CA ILE A 314 -1.11 -28.64 -32.53
C ILE A 314 -1.68 -29.54 -31.43
N ASN A 315 -0.96 -30.58 -31.03
CA ASN A 315 -1.40 -31.47 -29.95
C ASN A 315 -1.43 -30.74 -28.60
N GLN A 316 -0.42 -29.94 -28.29
CA GLN A 316 -0.38 -29.13 -27.07
C GLN A 316 -1.56 -28.14 -27.02
N LEU A 317 -1.84 -27.46 -28.13
CA LEU A 317 -2.95 -26.50 -28.21
C LEU A 317 -4.31 -27.20 -28.12
N ALA A 318 -4.44 -28.41 -28.69
CA ALA A 318 -5.63 -29.22 -28.59
C ALA A 318 -5.88 -29.69 -27.14
N ASP A 319 -4.83 -30.11 -26.44
CA ASP A 319 -4.90 -30.51 -25.03
C ASP A 319 -5.27 -29.31 -24.13
N ASP A 320 -4.74 -28.12 -24.41
CA ASP A 320 -5.05 -26.88 -23.67
C ASP A 320 -6.50 -26.42 -23.89
N VAL A 321 -7.01 -26.52 -25.11
CA VAL A 321 -8.42 -26.24 -25.45
C VAL A 321 -9.34 -27.26 -24.78
N GLU A 322 -8.98 -28.55 -24.80
CA GLU A 322 -9.76 -29.60 -24.14
C GLU A 322 -9.76 -29.42 -22.61
N GLY A 323 -8.63 -29.03 -22.01
CA GLY A 323 -8.54 -28.66 -20.59
C GLY A 323 -9.45 -27.49 -20.24
N THR A 324 -9.43 -26.43 -21.05
CA THR A 324 -10.27 -25.24 -20.86
C THR A 324 -11.76 -25.54 -21.03
N LEU A 325 -12.13 -26.36 -22.01
CA LEU A 325 -13.50 -26.80 -22.23
C LEU A 325 -14.00 -27.71 -21.11
N LYS A 326 -13.17 -28.61 -20.57
CA LYS A 326 -13.50 -29.44 -19.39
C LYS A 326 -13.72 -28.60 -18.15
N ILE A 327 -12.94 -27.53 -17.95
CA ILE A 327 -13.14 -26.58 -16.85
C ILE A 327 -14.47 -25.82 -17.03
N SER A 328 -14.75 -25.32 -18.24
CA SER A 328 -16.01 -24.64 -18.56
C SER A 328 -17.23 -25.54 -18.36
N GLN A 329 -17.14 -26.82 -18.75
CA GLN A 329 -18.19 -27.82 -18.52
C GLN A 329 -18.37 -28.13 -17.03
N ARG A 330 -17.29 -28.31 -16.26
CA ARG A 330 -17.37 -28.49 -14.80
C ARG A 330 -18.01 -27.30 -14.10
N ASN A 331 -17.68 -26.08 -14.52
CA ASN A 331 -18.28 -24.87 -13.97
C ASN A 331 -19.78 -24.79 -14.31
N ALA A 332 -20.16 -25.16 -15.54
CA ALA A 332 -21.56 -25.21 -15.96
C ALA A 332 -22.36 -26.29 -15.21
N ASP A 333 -21.77 -27.46 -14.96
CA ASP A 333 -22.39 -28.55 -14.21
C ASP A 333 -22.53 -28.19 -12.72
N GLN A 334 -21.53 -27.55 -12.12
CA GLN A 334 -21.63 -27.03 -10.75
C GLN A 334 -22.72 -25.95 -10.64
N LEU A 335 -22.83 -25.05 -11.62
CA LEU A 335 -23.87 -24.03 -11.62
C LEU A 335 -25.28 -24.65 -11.77
N ARG A 336 -25.43 -25.69 -12.60
CA ARG A 336 -26.69 -26.44 -12.72
C ARG A 336 -27.04 -27.16 -11.43
N GLN A 337 -26.06 -27.78 -10.77
CA GLN A 337 -26.27 -28.50 -9.52
C GLN A 337 -26.70 -27.54 -8.39
N TYR A 338 -26.13 -26.34 -8.34
CA TYR A 338 -26.58 -25.27 -7.43
C TYR A 338 -28.02 -24.82 -7.70
N LEU A 339 -28.39 -24.65 -8.97
CA LEU A 339 -29.75 -24.27 -9.36
C LEU A 339 -30.77 -25.38 -9.07
N GLU A 340 -30.39 -26.65 -9.23
CA GLU A 340 -31.22 -27.82 -8.90
C GLU A 340 -31.38 -28.01 -7.37
N GLU A 341 -30.34 -27.72 -6.58
CA GLU A 341 -30.41 -27.74 -5.11
C GLU A 341 -31.32 -26.62 -4.55
N ASP A 342 -31.35 -25.45 -5.20
CA ASP A 342 -32.27 -24.36 -4.86
C ASP A 342 -33.73 -24.67 -5.26
N GLU A 343 -33.97 -25.34 -6.39
CA GLU A 343 -35.31 -25.80 -6.78
C GLU A 343 -35.83 -26.93 -5.88
N PHE A 344 -34.95 -27.83 -5.42
CA PHE A 344 -35.30 -28.91 -4.49
C PHE A 344 -35.60 -28.37 -3.08
N ASN A 345 -34.85 -27.37 -2.62
CA ASN A 345 -35.12 -26.70 -1.33
C ASN A 345 -36.33 -25.75 -1.38
N GLY A 346 -36.78 -25.33 -2.56
CA GLY A 346 -38.00 -24.54 -2.75
C GLY A 346 -39.31 -25.35 -2.63
N SER A 347 -39.27 -26.68 -2.72
CA SER A 347 -40.47 -27.55 -2.72
C SER A 347 -40.83 -28.16 -1.36
N LEU A 348 -39.96 -28.03 -0.34
CA LEU A 348 -40.22 -28.49 1.03
C LEU A 348 -40.35 -27.30 1.97
N GLY A 349 -41.56 -26.77 2.10
CA GLY A 349 -41.86 -25.72 3.07
C GLY A 349 -41.67 -26.18 4.52
N GLN A 350 -40.75 -25.54 5.25
CA GLN A 350 -40.99 -25.09 6.63
C GLN A 350 -40.09 -23.90 6.99
N SER A 351 -40.74 -22.80 7.37
CA SER A 351 -40.18 -21.47 7.59
C SER A 351 -39.18 -21.38 8.74
N LYS A 352 -38.08 -20.65 8.53
CA LYS A 352 -37.53 -19.74 9.54
C LYS A 352 -37.22 -18.39 8.89
N LYS A 353 -37.94 -17.36 9.34
CA LYS A 353 -37.76 -15.95 8.98
C LYS A 353 -36.34 -15.49 9.32
N ILE A 354 -35.64 -14.92 8.34
CA ILE A 354 -34.62 -13.88 8.56
C ILE A 354 -34.87 -12.81 7.48
N ASN A 355 -35.18 -11.59 7.91
CA ASN A 355 -35.34 -10.44 7.01
C ASN A 355 -33.96 -10.02 6.47
N PRO A 356 -33.80 -9.80 5.16
CA PRO A 356 -32.69 -9.01 4.63
C PRO A 356 -32.98 -7.50 4.78
N PRO A 357 -31.95 -6.65 4.94
CA PRO A 357 -32.13 -5.21 5.05
C PRO A 357 -32.47 -4.59 3.69
N GLU A 358 -33.35 -3.59 3.72
CA GLU A 358 -33.71 -2.76 2.59
C GLU A 358 -32.49 -1.98 2.05
N VAL A 359 -32.26 -2.09 0.74
CA VAL A 359 -31.54 -1.06 -0.02
C VAL A 359 -32.46 -0.64 -1.16
N SER A 360 -33.00 0.57 -1.04
CA SER A 360 -33.89 1.19 -2.00
C SER A 360 -33.14 1.56 -3.29
N SER A 361 -33.46 0.89 -4.40
CA SER A 361 -33.20 1.39 -5.75
C SER A 361 -34.42 2.18 -6.23
N ALA A 362 -34.27 3.49 -6.44
CA ALA A 362 -35.27 4.31 -7.13
C ALA A 362 -34.67 4.88 -8.41
N SER A 363 -35.08 4.31 -9.55
CA SER A 363 -34.88 4.85 -10.88
C SER A 363 -36.17 5.55 -11.34
N LEU A 364 -36.06 6.87 -11.52
CA LEU A 364 -36.72 7.74 -12.50
C LEU A 364 -38.04 7.31 -13.18
N SER A 365 -39.11 8.09 -12.94
CA SER A 365 -40.02 8.52 -14.02
C SER A 365 -40.78 9.82 -13.68
N ASN A 366 -40.46 10.88 -14.44
CA ASN A 366 -41.19 12.08 -14.87
C ASN A 366 -42.47 12.62 -14.18
N GLY A 367 -42.34 13.88 -13.71
CA GLY A 367 -43.23 15.03 -13.99
C GLY A 367 -44.24 15.46 -12.90
N PRO A 368 -44.75 16.71 -12.87
CA PRO A 368 -44.21 18.00 -13.30
C PRO A 368 -44.12 19.05 -12.15
N VAL A 369 -43.41 20.16 -12.41
CA VAL A 369 -43.22 21.33 -11.52
C VAL A 369 -44.50 22.20 -11.45
N PRO A 370 -44.83 22.79 -10.27
CA PRO A 370 -44.79 24.26 -10.14
C PRO A 370 -44.20 24.71 -8.78
N SER A 371 -43.17 25.54 -8.80
CA SER A 371 -43.17 27.01 -8.62
C SER A 371 -43.58 27.56 -7.23
N LYS A 372 -42.59 28.24 -6.65
CA LYS A 372 -42.64 29.56 -6.01
C LYS A 372 -42.95 29.69 -4.52
N ASP A 373 -42.12 30.56 -3.94
CA ASP A 373 -42.36 31.45 -2.80
C ASP A 373 -42.36 30.75 -1.42
N SER A 374 -41.81 31.25 -0.32
CA SER A 374 -41.20 32.54 0.00
C SER A 374 -40.88 32.52 1.50
N VAL A 375 -39.77 33.17 1.87
CA VAL A 375 -39.47 33.86 3.15
C VAL A 375 -39.70 33.17 4.52
N ASN A 376 -38.61 33.20 5.31
CA ASN A 376 -38.48 33.87 6.62
C ASN A 376 -38.47 33.10 7.95
N GLU A 377 -37.58 33.63 8.81
CA GLU A 377 -37.50 33.65 10.27
C GLU A 377 -37.05 32.40 11.04
N GLY A 378 -35.79 32.45 11.50
CA GLY A 378 -35.53 32.98 12.84
C GLY A 378 -35.70 32.03 14.05
N PRO A 379 -34.91 32.22 15.12
CA PRO A 379 -34.38 31.12 15.91
C PRO A 379 -35.13 30.89 17.22
N SER A 380 -35.03 29.68 17.78
CA SER A 380 -35.35 29.46 19.20
C SER A 380 -34.26 28.65 19.90
N SER A 381 -33.94 29.17 21.07
CA SER A 381 -32.94 28.79 22.04
C SER A 381 -33.47 27.76 23.03
N ARG A 382 -32.57 26.93 23.58
CA ARG A 382 -32.49 26.40 24.97
C ARG A 382 -31.57 25.17 24.97
N SER A 383 -30.35 25.29 25.48
CA SER A 383 -29.93 25.17 26.87
C SER A 383 -29.98 23.74 27.44
N THR A 384 -28.78 23.23 27.73
CA THR A 384 -28.37 22.50 28.95
C THR A 384 -29.08 21.20 29.31
N ALA A 385 -28.32 20.09 29.29
CA ALA A 385 -28.32 19.13 30.39
C ALA A 385 -27.00 18.32 30.40
N THR A 386 -26.10 18.74 31.27
CA THR A 386 -24.98 17.98 31.81
C THR A 386 -25.51 16.80 32.61
N LEU A 387 -24.98 15.58 32.39
CA LEU A 387 -25.13 14.48 33.33
C LEU A 387 -23.76 13.84 33.58
N GLN A 388 -23.20 14.27 34.70
CA GLN A 388 -22.04 13.74 35.39
C GLN A 388 -22.55 12.67 36.38
N ARG A 389 -21.94 11.48 36.40
CA ARG A 389 -22.17 10.47 37.44
C ARG A 389 -20.86 9.75 37.78
N ASP A 390 -20.23 10.30 38.81
CA ASP A 390 -19.58 9.69 39.97
C ASP A 390 -19.07 8.24 39.93
N LEU A 391 -17.76 8.14 40.15
CA LEU A 391 -17.02 7.02 40.75
C LEU A 391 -17.25 6.96 42.28
N PRO A 392 -16.91 5.82 42.93
CA PRO A 392 -16.45 5.88 44.32
C PRO A 392 -15.06 5.22 44.53
N GLY A 393 -14.20 5.96 45.25
CA GLY A 393 -13.19 5.50 46.23
C GLY A 393 -12.02 4.62 45.74
N GLY A 394 -10.74 4.90 45.98
CA GLY A 394 -10.11 5.68 47.05
C GLY A 394 -9.25 4.76 47.93
N VAL A 395 -7.93 4.74 47.70
CA VAL A 395 -6.93 4.33 48.71
C VAL A 395 -5.73 5.28 48.60
N LYS A 396 -5.40 5.91 49.74
CA LYS A 396 -4.27 6.84 49.94
C LYS A 396 -3.03 6.10 50.50
N PRO A 397 -1.84 6.72 50.42
CA PRO A 397 -0.53 6.08 50.59
C PRO A 397 0.08 6.24 51.99
N HIS A 398 1.13 5.47 52.29
CA HIS A 398 2.03 5.69 53.44
C HIS A 398 3.42 5.03 53.20
N PRO A 399 4.50 5.38 53.94
CA PRO A 399 5.61 6.14 53.35
C PRO A 399 7.03 5.59 53.65
N THR A 400 8.04 6.35 53.16
CA THR A 400 9.45 6.51 53.62
C THR A 400 10.47 5.37 53.46
N LYS A 401 11.60 5.68 52.81
CA LYS A 401 12.92 5.89 53.47
C LYS A 401 13.94 6.57 52.54
N GLN A 402 14.67 7.52 53.12
CA GLN A 402 15.94 8.12 52.65
C GLN A 402 17.13 7.24 53.10
N ASP A 403 18.20 7.26 52.30
CA ASP A 403 19.65 7.36 52.68
C ASP A 403 20.44 7.25 51.34
N ALA A 404 21.19 8.25 50.88
CA ALA A 404 22.50 8.78 51.31
C ALA A 404 23.71 7.93 50.87
N GLY A 405 24.70 8.57 50.22
CA GLY A 405 26.05 8.05 49.90
C GLY A 405 26.40 8.14 48.41
N GLU A 406 26.98 9.23 47.91
CA GLU A 406 28.44 9.43 47.70
C GLU A 406 29.12 8.39 46.79
N SER A 407 29.60 8.81 45.60
CA SER A 407 31.03 9.11 45.41
C SER A 407 31.36 9.39 43.94
N CYS A 408 32.06 10.50 43.75
CA CYS A 408 32.86 10.90 42.60
C CYS A 408 33.87 9.81 42.19
N LEU A 409 34.19 9.68 40.90
CA LEU A 409 35.55 9.41 40.41
C LEU A 409 35.64 9.62 38.89
N GLU A 410 36.35 10.69 38.53
CA GLU A 410 36.98 10.94 37.23
C GLU A 410 38.12 9.93 36.98
N VAL A 411 38.27 9.45 35.73
CA VAL A 411 39.56 9.08 35.10
C VAL A 411 39.35 9.24 33.58
N SER A 412 39.75 10.35 32.95
CA SER A 412 41.04 10.60 32.28
C SER A 412 41.50 9.54 31.26
N THR A 413 41.39 9.91 29.98
CA THR A 413 42.38 9.75 28.89
C THR A 413 43.33 8.53 28.86
N ALA A 414 43.31 7.80 27.75
CA ALA A 414 44.53 7.37 27.07
C ALA A 414 44.28 7.09 25.58
N SER A 415 45.02 7.79 24.74
CA SER A 415 45.26 7.52 23.33
C SER A 415 45.85 6.12 23.11
N ILE A 416 45.52 5.50 21.97
CA ILE A 416 46.43 5.01 20.91
C ILE A 416 45.61 4.93 19.63
#